data_AF-A0A967T8U4-F1
#
_entry.id   AF-A0A967T8U4-F1
#
_cell.length_a   1.000
_cell.length_b   1.000
_cell.length_c   1.000
_cell.angle_alpha   90.00
_cell.angle_beta   90.00
_cell.angle_gamma   90.00
#
_symmetry.space_group_name_H-M   'P 1'
#
loop_
_entity.id
_entity.type
_entity.pdbx_description
1 polymer ?
#
loop_
_entity_poly.entity_id
_entity_poly.type
_entity_poly.pdbx_seq_one_letter_code
_entity_poly.pdbx_strand_id
1 'polypeptide(L)'
;NRVDNLKDIMERSDVSVAEKFRKVMEAYQIENEYGASSETYEDEIPIEGREPRVYNVLRVGRIGLYFQSDDRSISGYWDNARRKWVEDDIGRNEIYKGIRIARQQIAPELIVIPLAAPSEAQ
;
A
#
# COMPACT_ATOMS: atom_id res chain seq x y z
N ASN A 1 18.83 -3.08 -17.73
CA ASN A 1 18.11 -2.63 -18.94
C ASN A 1 17.15 -1.44 -18.78
N ARG A 2 17.10 -0.74 -17.63
CA ARG A 2 16.42 0.58 -17.47
C ARG A 2 17.36 1.60 -16.82
N VAL A 3 18.09 1.14 -15.80
CA VAL A 3 19.24 1.86 -15.20
C VAL A 3 20.30 2.23 -16.25
N ASP A 4 20.57 1.34 -17.21
CA ASP A 4 21.58 1.57 -18.24
C ASP A 4 21.17 2.66 -19.25
N ASN A 5 19.87 2.76 -19.56
CA ASN A 5 19.32 3.78 -20.46
C ASN A 5 19.26 5.17 -19.76
N LEU A 6 19.04 5.17 -18.44
CA LEU A 6 19.12 6.39 -17.61
C LEU A 6 20.55 6.94 -17.52
N LYS A 7 21.56 6.07 -17.39
CA LYS A 7 22.97 6.49 -17.41
C LYS A 7 23.37 7.12 -18.75
N ASP A 8 22.89 6.55 -19.85
CA ASP A 8 23.20 7.01 -21.22
C ASP A 8 22.61 8.41 -21.51
N ILE A 9 21.42 8.71 -20.97
CA ILE A 9 20.79 10.04 -21.08
C ILE A 9 21.43 11.06 -20.13
N MET A 10 21.99 10.63 -18.99
CA MET A 10 22.70 11.52 -18.06
C MET A 10 24.04 12.02 -18.64
N GLU A 11 24.72 11.22 -19.45
CA GLU A 11 25.99 11.55 -20.13
C GLU A 11 25.83 12.52 -21.31
N ARG A 12 24.62 12.65 -21.89
CA ARG A 12 24.38 13.59 -22.99
C ARG A 12 24.33 15.04 -22.50
N SER A 13 25.16 15.89 -23.10
CA SER A 13 25.32 17.33 -22.85
C SER A 13 24.14 18.20 -23.34
N ASP A 14 23.18 17.60 -24.02
CA ASP A 14 22.23 18.26 -24.91
C ASP A 14 20.86 18.50 -24.23
N VAL A 15 20.72 18.10 -22.95
CA VAL A 15 19.47 18.15 -22.18
C VAL A 15 19.66 19.10 -21.01
N SER A 16 18.77 20.08 -20.86
CA SER A 16 18.86 21.07 -19.78
C SER A 16 18.79 20.40 -18.41
N VAL A 17 19.46 20.97 -17.41
CA VAL A 17 19.45 20.48 -16.02
C VAL A 17 18.01 20.28 -15.49
N ALA A 18 17.07 21.13 -15.95
CA ALA A 18 15.65 21.05 -15.60
C ALA A 18 14.92 19.82 -16.17
N GLU A 19 15.25 19.38 -17.40
CA GLU A 19 14.67 18.17 -17.99
C GLU A 19 15.25 16.89 -17.40
N LYS A 20 16.54 16.91 -17.03
CA LYS A 20 17.17 15.82 -16.28
C LYS A 20 16.51 15.67 -14.90
N PHE A 21 16.31 16.78 -14.18
CA PHE A 21 15.61 16.77 -12.88
C PHE A 21 14.16 16.26 -13.00
N ARG A 22 13.42 16.70 -14.02
CA ARG A 22 12.03 16.28 -14.25
C ARG A 22 11.91 14.78 -14.53
N LYS A 23 12.78 14.24 -15.37
CA LYS A 23 12.83 12.78 -15.67
C LYS A 23 13.24 11.94 -14.47
N VAL A 24 14.15 12.45 -13.63
CA VAL A 24 14.51 11.79 -12.37
C VAL A 24 13.35 11.82 -11.38
N MET A 25 12.62 12.93 -11.28
CA MET A 25 11.41 13.02 -10.44
C MET A 25 10.27 12.15 -10.95
N GLU A 26 10.06 12.08 -12.26
CA GLU A 26 9.08 11.19 -12.88
C GLU A 26 9.47 9.71 -12.67
N ALA A 27 10.74 9.36 -12.83
CA ALA A 27 11.23 8.01 -12.53
C ALA A 27 11.15 7.68 -11.04
N TYR A 28 11.38 8.64 -10.14
CA TYR A 28 11.23 8.47 -8.70
C TYR A 28 9.76 8.32 -8.30
N GLN A 29 8.85 9.06 -8.93
CA GLN A 29 7.40 8.88 -8.76
C GLN A 29 6.94 7.49 -9.25
N ILE A 30 7.48 7.02 -10.37
CA ILE A 30 7.17 5.69 -10.92
C ILE A 30 7.81 4.56 -10.10
N GLU A 31 9.03 4.72 -9.55
CA GLU A 31 9.61 3.71 -8.65
C GLU A 31 8.91 3.67 -7.29
N ASN A 32 8.42 4.82 -6.79
CA ASN A 32 7.54 4.85 -5.63
C ASN A 32 6.22 4.09 -5.91
N GLU A 33 5.75 4.12 -7.16
CA GLU A 33 4.58 3.37 -7.64
C GLU A 33 4.71 1.84 -7.51
N TYR A 34 5.94 1.28 -7.59
CA TYR A 34 6.18 -0.15 -7.37
C TYR A 34 6.10 -0.58 -5.90
N GLY A 35 6.19 0.36 -4.96
CA GLY A 35 5.86 0.17 -3.53
C GLY A 35 4.42 0.56 -3.17
N ALA A 36 3.71 1.24 -4.08
CA ALA A 36 2.41 1.88 -3.88
C ALA A 36 1.25 1.23 -4.63
N SER A 37 1.41 0.02 -5.20
CA SER A 37 0.27 -0.72 -5.73
C SER A 37 -0.71 -1.07 -4.59
N SER A 38 -1.82 -0.35 -4.51
CA SER A 38 -2.93 -0.71 -3.63
C SER A 38 -3.89 -1.62 -4.40
N GLU A 39 -4.01 -2.86 -3.96
CA GLU A 39 -4.96 -3.84 -4.49
C GLU A 39 -6.04 -4.10 -3.47
N THR A 40 -7.24 -4.44 -3.94
CA THR A 40 -8.32 -4.86 -3.04
C THR A 40 -9.07 -6.05 -3.61
N TYR A 41 -9.44 -6.95 -2.71
CA TYR A 41 -10.18 -8.17 -3.00
C TYR A 41 -11.02 -8.55 -1.79
N GLU A 42 -11.94 -9.48 -1.97
CA GLU A 42 -12.72 -10.05 -0.86
C GLU A 42 -12.12 -11.38 -0.44
N ASP A 43 -12.05 -11.61 0.87
CA ASP A 43 -11.52 -12.86 1.43
C ASP A 43 -12.26 -13.25 2.71
N GLU A 44 -12.37 -14.55 2.95
CA GLU A 44 -12.93 -15.09 4.18
C GLU A 44 -11.85 -15.14 5.26
N ILE A 45 -11.95 -14.23 6.23
CA ILE A 45 -10.93 -14.09 7.27
C ILE A 45 -11.44 -14.71 8.59
N PRO A 46 -10.76 -15.75 9.11
CA PRO A 46 -11.01 -16.24 10.45
C PRO A 46 -10.36 -15.29 11.47
N ILE A 47 -11.18 -14.69 12.33
CA ILE A 47 -10.75 -13.86 13.45
C ILE A 47 -11.01 -14.65 14.74
N GLU A 48 -10.03 -14.67 15.64
CA GLU A 48 -10.14 -15.37 16.92
C GLU A 48 -11.36 -14.84 17.72
N GLY A 49 -12.26 -15.75 18.11
CA GLY A 49 -13.48 -15.38 18.84
C GLY A 49 -14.66 -14.90 17.98
N ARG A 50 -14.57 -14.98 16.65
CA ARG A 50 -15.67 -14.69 15.72
C ARG A 50 -15.85 -15.81 14.70
N GLU A 51 -17.07 -15.95 14.19
CA GLU A 51 -17.33 -16.78 13.02
C GLU A 51 -16.59 -16.22 11.79
N PRO A 52 -16.02 -17.08 10.93
CA PRO A 52 -15.46 -16.66 9.66
C PRO A 52 -16.48 -15.85 8.84
N ARG A 53 -16.01 -14.75 8.26
CA ARG A 53 -16.82 -13.86 7.44
C ARG A 53 -15.97 -13.30 6.31
N VAL A 54 -16.62 -12.94 5.21
CA VAL A 54 -15.99 -12.21 4.10
C VAL A 54 -15.73 -10.75 4.48
N TYR A 55 -14.50 -10.30 4.26
CA TYR A 55 -14.07 -8.92 4.46
C TYR A 55 -13.46 -8.35 3.18
N ASN A 56 -13.46 -7.02 3.09
CA ASN A 56 -12.70 -6.30 2.07
C ASN A 56 -11.25 -6.24 2.51
N VAL A 57 -10.35 -6.86 1.75
CA VAL A 57 -8.91 -6.84 1.99
C VAL A 57 -8.29 -5.72 1.17
N LEU A 58 -7.43 -4.93 1.80
CA LEU A 58 -6.56 -3.94 1.18
C LEU A 58 -5.12 -4.41 1.29
N ARG A 59 -4.47 -4.61 0.14
CA ARG A 59 -3.04 -4.89 0.05
C ARG A 59 -2.31 -3.61 -0.33
N VAL A 60 -1.38 -3.17 0.51
CA VAL A 60 -0.52 -2.03 0.23
C VAL A 60 0.87 -2.55 -0.10
N GLY A 61 1.15 -2.73 -1.40
CA GLY A 61 2.44 -3.21 -1.90
C GLY A 61 2.94 -4.46 -1.16
N ARG A 62 4.11 -4.33 -0.51
CA ARG A 62 4.74 -5.34 0.37
C ARG A 62 4.72 -4.94 1.85
N ILE A 63 4.03 -3.86 2.17
CA ILE A 63 4.17 -3.15 3.43
C ILE A 63 3.12 -3.62 4.44
N GLY A 64 1.91 -3.96 3.97
CA GLY A 64 0.88 -4.47 4.85
C GLY A 64 -0.34 -5.00 4.12
N LEU A 65 -1.08 -5.83 4.84
CA LEU A 65 -2.42 -6.28 4.49
C LEU A 65 -3.37 -5.80 5.58
N TYR A 66 -4.51 -5.27 5.17
CA TYR A 66 -5.55 -4.75 6.04
C TYR A 66 -6.88 -5.34 5.63
N PHE A 67 -7.82 -5.46 6.56
CA PHE A 67 -9.17 -5.90 6.25
C PHE A 67 -10.21 -4.99 6.87
N GLN A 68 -11.40 -4.93 6.28
CA GLN A 68 -12.53 -4.19 6.82
C GLN A 68 -13.87 -4.79 6.38
N SER A 69 -14.83 -4.82 7.30
CA SER A 69 -16.21 -5.24 7.01
C SER A 69 -16.95 -4.18 6.19
N ASP A 70 -18.01 -4.57 5.47
CA ASP A 70 -18.75 -3.62 4.61
C ASP A 70 -19.40 -2.46 5.39
N ASP A 71 -19.85 -2.75 6.61
CA ASP A 71 -20.40 -1.76 7.55
C ASP A 71 -19.30 -0.96 8.27
N ARG A 72 -18.03 -1.32 8.07
CA ARG A 72 -16.82 -0.75 8.69
C ARG A 72 -16.76 -0.90 10.21
N SER A 73 -17.59 -1.77 10.79
CA SER A 73 -17.62 -2.01 12.24
C SER A 73 -16.43 -2.84 12.72
N ILE A 74 -15.81 -3.60 11.82
CA ILE A 74 -14.66 -4.46 12.09
C ILE A 74 -13.57 -4.10 11.09
N SER A 75 -12.38 -3.86 11.60
CA SER A 75 -11.17 -3.68 10.80
C SER A 75 -9.99 -4.38 11.44
N GLY A 76 -8.88 -4.45 10.72
CA GLY A 76 -7.66 -4.96 11.28
C GLY A 76 -6.58 -5.12 10.23
N TYR A 77 -5.54 -5.85 10.61
CA TYR A 77 -4.34 -6.03 9.79
C TYR A 77 -3.78 -7.43 9.91
N TRP A 78 -2.91 -7.78 8.96
CA TRP A 78 -2.10 -8.99 9.04
C TRP A 78 -0.86 -8.75 9.90
N ASP A 79 -0.76 -9.48 11.01
CA ASP A 79 0.46 -9.56 11.80
C ASP A 79 1.37 -10.63 11.19
N ASN A 80 2.45 -10.21 10.55
CA ASN A 80 3.38 -11.13 9.92
C ASN A 80 4.25 -11.91 10.92
N ALA A 81 4.48 -11.39 12.13
CA ALA A 81 5.25 -12.08 13.16
C ALA A 81 4.44 -13.23 13.76
N ARG A 82 3.16 -12.97 14.07
CA ARG A 82 2.23 -13.98 14.61
C ARG A 82 1.55 -14.81 13.53
N ARG A 83 1.73 -14.45 12.25
CA ARG A 83 1.12 -15.09 11.08
C ARG A 83 -0.40 -15.21 11.22
N LYS A 84 -1.05 -14.15 11.70
CA LYS A 84 -2.49 -14.11 11.93
C LYS A 84 -3.10 -12.76 11.62
N TRP A 85 -4.39 -12.77 11.35
CA TRP A 85 -5.20 -11.56 11.30
C TRP A 85 -5.47 -11.06 12.72
N VAL A 86 -5.32 -9.76 12.93
CA VAL A 86 -5.55 -9.08 14.20
C VAL A 86 -6.63 -8.03 13.97
N GLU A 87 -7.73 -8.14 14.70
CA GLU A 87 -8.76 -7.09 14.75
C GLU A 87 -8.21 -5.88 15.50
N ASP A 88 -8.30 -4.72 14.87
CA ASP A 88 -7.87 -3.44 15.43
C ASP A 88 -8.62 -2.30 14.74
N ASP A 89 -8.86 -1.23 15.48
CA ASP A 89 -9.53 -0.02 15.01
C ASP A 89 -8.56 1.05 14.51
N ILE A 90 -7.26 0.82 14.69
CA ILE A 90 -6.21 1.71 14.22
C ILE A 90 -6.31 1.89 12.69
N GLY A 91 -6.48 3.14 12.26
CA GLY A 91 -6.52 3.52 10.85
C GLY A 91 -7.76 3.07 10.09
N ARG A 92 -8.89 2.81 10.76
CA ARG A 92 -10.15 2.36 10.14
C ARG A 92 -10.58 3.24 8.95
N ASN A 93 -10.47 4.56 9.08
CA ASN A 93 -10.89 5.50 8.02
C ASN A 93 -9.91 5.48 6.83
N GLU A 94 -8.64 5.28 7.12
CA GLU A 94 -7.52 5.26 6.21
C GLU A 94 -7.54 3.95 5.40
N ILE A 95 -7.86 2.82 6.03
CA ILE A 95 -8.14 1.54 5.37
C ILE A 95 -9.33 1.68 4.43
N TYR A 96 -10.44 2.26 4.91
CA TYR A 96 -11.63 2.50 4.07
C TYR A 96 -11.30 3.34 2.84
N LYS A 97 -10.56 4.43 3.05
CA LYS A 97 -10.09 5.31 1.99
C LYS A 97 -9.16 4.59 1.01
N GLY A 98 -8.26 3.76 1.51
CA GLY A 98 -7.38 2.93 0.71
C GLY A 98 -8.13 1.92 -0.17
N ILE A 99 -9.16 1.26 0.38
CA ILE A 99 -10.05 0.38 -0.39
C ILE A 99 -10.73 1.16 -1.51
N ARG A 100 -11.24 2.36 -1.22
CA ARG A 100 -11.88 3.20 -2.25
C ARG A 100 -10.90 3.63 -3.35
N ILE A 101 -9.66 3.97 -3.00
CA ILE A 101 -8.61 4.32 -3.97
C ILE A 101 -8.27 3.09 -4.83
N ALA A 102 -8.07 1.93 -4.21
CA ALA A 102 -7.79 0.67 -4.91
C ALA A 102 -8.94 0.26 -5.86
N ARG A 103 -10.19 0.55 -5.49
CA ARG A 103 -11.39 0.38 -6.34
C ARG A 103 -11.58 1.49 -7.38
N GLN A 104 -10.69 2.48 -7.45
CA GLN A 104 -10.80 3.64 -8.33
C GLN A 104 -12.10 4.46 -8.11
N GLN A 105 -12.66 4.42 -6.90
CA GLN A 105 -13.88 5.15 -6.55
C GLN A 105 -13.60 6.62 -6.19
N ILE A 106 -12.35 6.95 -5.86
CA ILE A 106 -11.88 8.31 -5.63
C ILE A 106 -10.48 8.51 -6.22
N ALA A 107 -10.13 9.77 -6.44
CA ALA A 107 -8.81 10.15 -6.91
C ALA A 107 -7.71 9.67 -5.92
N PRO A 108 -6.57 9.19 -6.43
CA PRO A 108 -5.43 8.86 -5.60
C PRO A 108 -4.94 10.07 -4.80
N GLU A 109 -4.64 9.86 -3.53
CA GLU A 109 -4.08 10.85 -2.64
C GLU A 109 -3.20 10.15 -1.59
N LEU A 110 -2.38 10.93 -0.89
CA LEU A 110 -1.53 10.39 0.17
C LEU A 110 -2.42 9.88 1.32
N ILE A 111 -2.27 8.60 1.67
CA ILE A 111 -2.90 8.00 2.86
C ILE A 111 -1.82 7.62 3.86
N VAL A 112 -2.03 7.98 5.12
CA VAL A 112 -1.21 7.52 6.23
C VAL A 112 -1.81 6.21 6.74
N ILE A 113 -1.26 5.08 6.31
CA ILE A 113 -1.71 3.78 6.79
C ILE A 113 -0.86 3.41 8.00
N PRO A 114 -1.47 3.00 9.13
CA PRO A 114 -0.73 2.51 10.28
C PRO A 114 0.00 1.23 9.89
N LEU A 115 1.32 1.24 10.04
CA LEU A 115 2.11 0.03 9.88
C LEU A 115 1.83 -0.87 11.07
N ALA A 116 1.51 -2.14 10.82
CA ALA A 116 1.58 -3.17 11.83
C ALA A 116 2.99 -3.09 12.44
N ALA A 117 3.08 -2.66 13.70
CA ALA A 117 4.37 -2.53 14.36
C ALA A 117 5.04 -3.92 14.31
N PRO A 118 6.27 -4.05 13.78
CA PRO A 118 7.02 -5.27 14.03
C PRO A 118 7.12 -5.39 15.54
N SER A 119 6.50 -6.41 16.13
CA SER A 119 6.69 -6.67 17.56
C SER A 119 8.19 -6.78 17.79
N GLU A 120 8.74 -5.98 18.71
CA GLU A 120 10.15 -6.05 19.08
C GLU A 120 10.52 -7.52 19.27
N ALA A 121 11.51 -7.97 18.50
CA ALA A 121 12.12 -9.27 18.72
C ALA A 121 12.71 -9.24 20.14
N GLN A 122 12.07 -9.96 21.06
CA GLN A 122 12.66 -10.30 22.35
C GLN A 122 13.74 -11.37 22.16
#